data_AF-A0A195EEP7-F1
#
_entry.id   AF-A0A195EEP7-F1
#
_cell.length_a   1.000
_cell.length_b   1.000
_cell.length_c   1.000
_cell.angle_alpha   90.00
_cell.angle_beta   90.00
_cell.angle_gamma   90.00
#
_symmetry.space_group_name_H-M   'P 1'
#
loop_
_entity.id
_entity.type
_entity.pdbx_description
1 polymer ?
#
loop_
_entity_poly.entity_id
_entity_poly.type
_entity_poly.pdbx_seq_one_letter_code
_entity_poly.pdbx_strand_id
1 'polypeptide(L)'
;MKSLVLYACILIIAFQPSSSIELKKIKNIIETTVNDVEACQAENNVTDADVYGLEDMGSDLPTQPENEERTRKMGCWIACALKRQNLMDEDSNINEPQIHVRINLEYGDFPDQAIVHRIGSKCMKEVRDITQECEKSFSLLVCAAKAVMEERKYLLNH
;
A
#
# COMPACT_ATOMS: atom_id res chain seq x y z
N MET A 1 -9.63 4.88 18.45
CA MET A 1 -8.29 5.51 18.34
C MET A 1 -7.26 4.57 17.70
N LYS A 2 -7.64 3.77 16.69
CA LYS A 2 -6.73 2.87 15.96
C LYS A 2 -6.75 3.12 14.45
N SER A 3 -7.83 3.69 13.91
CA SER A 3 -7.89 4.20 12.52
C SER A 3 -6.97 5.39 12.23
N LEU A 4 -6.45 6.07 13.27
CA LEU A 4 -5.52 7.18 13.09
C LEU A 4 -4.08 6.72 12.83
N VAL A 5 -3.71 5.47 13.13
CA VAL A 5 -2.34 4.97 12.89
C VAL A 5 -2.12 4.72 11.40
N LEU A 6 -3.14 4.25 10.68
CA LEU A 6 -3.12 4.12 9.22
C LEU A 6 -3.06 5.49 8.53
N TYR A 7 -3.80 6.49 9.06
CA TYR A 7 -3.72 7.87 8.61
C TYR A 7 -2.40 8.57 9.00
N ALA A 8 -1.75 8.16 10.08
CA ALA A 8 -0.47 8.73 10.54
C ALA A 8 0.71 8.35 9.63
N CYS A 9 0.63 7.24 8.89
CA CYS A 9 1.59 6.94 7.82
C CYS A 9 1.40 7.84 6.58
N ILE A 10 0.28 8.59 6.49
CA ILE A 10 -0.09 9.44 5.35
C ILE A 10 -0.01 10.94 5.68
N LEU A 11 -0.12 11.36 6.95
CA LEU A 11 -0.37 12.78 7.31
C LEU A 11 0.65 13.47 8.23
N ILE A 12 1.74 12.81 8.65
CA ILE A 12 2.75 13.49 9.47
C ILE A 12 3.85 14.05 8.55
N ILE A 13 3.74 15.36 8.29
CA ILE A 13 4.76 16.37 7.89
C ILE A 13 4.10 17.34 6.90
N ALA A 14 3.07 18.03 7.37
CA ALA A 14 2.48 19.16 6.67
C ALA A 14 3.00 20.45 7.30
N PHE A 15 4.25 20.85 7.04
CA PHE A 15 4.70 22.24 7.19
C PHE A 15 5.95 22.51 6.35
N GLN A 16 5.78 23.21 5.22
CA GLN A 16 6.60 24.29 4.62
C GLN A 16 6.29 24.35 3.09
N PRO A 17 6.38 25.53 2.44
CA PRO A 17 5.67 25.80 1.19
C PRO A 17 6.50 25.40 -0.04
N SER A 18 6.08 24.34 -0.74
CA SER A 18 6.48 24.10 -2.13
C SER A 18 5.35 24.55 -3.07
N SER A 19 5.71 24.81 -4.33
CA SER A 19 4.92 25.54 -5.32
C SER A 19 3.42 25.17 -5.35
N SER A 20 2.54 26.18 -5.47
CA SER A 20 1.08 26.01 -5.35
C SER A 20 0.45 25.09 -6.42
N ILE A 21 1.18 24.79 -7.50
CA ILE A 21 0.72 23.92 -8.59
C ILE A 21 1.02 22.45 -8.28
N GLU A 22 2.21 22.13 -7.77
CA GLU A 22 2.57 20.76 -7.37
C GLU A 22 1.75 20.32 -6.15
N LEU A 23 1.56 21.23 -5.19
CA LEU A 23 0.77 20.96 -3.99
C LEU A 23 -0.71 20.68 -4.31
N LYS A 24 -1.28 21.36 -5.32
CA LYS A 24 -2.64 21.08 -5.81
C LYS A 24 -2.75 19.73 -6.52
N LYS A 25 -1.75 19.35 -7.30
CA LYS A 25 -1.70 18.03 -7.96
C LYS A 25 -1.60 16.91 -6.92
N ILE A 26 -0.70 17.04 -5.95
CA ILE A 26 -0.54 16.10 -4.85
C ILE A 26 -1.84 15.96 -4.06
N LYS A 27 -2.47 17.08 -3.69
CA LYS A 27 -3.76 17.08 -2.99
C LYS A 27 -4.84 16.31 -3.77
N ASN A 28 -4.99 16.59 -5.06
CA ASN A 28 -5.99 15.91 -5.89
C ASN A 28 -5.73 14.39 -6.01
N ILE A 29 -4.45 14.00 -6.11
CA ILE A 29 -4.03 12.60 -6.13
C ILE A 29 -4.40 11.91 -4.80
N ILE A 30 -4.10 12.53 -3.67
CA ILE A 30 -4.44 12.01 -2.33
C ILE A 30 -5.96 11.86 -2.20
N GLU A 31 -6.73 12.91 -2.53
CA GLU A 31 -8.20 12.87 -2.44
C GLU A 31 -8.79 11.76 -3.32
N THR A 32 -8.32 11.62 -4.57
CA THR A 32 -8.77 10.56 -5.48
C THR A 32 -8.45 9.18 -4.92
N THR A 33 -7.27 9.01 -4.32
CA THR A 33 -6.80 7.75 -3.75
C THR A 33 -7.61 7.35 -2.54
N VAL A 34 -7.93 8.29 -1.65
CA VAL A 34 -8.82 8.04 -0.51
C VAL A 34 -10.19 7.60 -1.01
N ASN A 35 -10.77 8.32 -1.97
CA ASN A 35 -12.07 7.96 -2.54
C ASN A 35 -12.07 6.56 -3.19
N ASP A 36 -11.01 6.21 -3.93
CA ASP A 36 -10.87 4.89 -4.55
C ASP A 36 -10.75 3.78 -3.50
N VAL A 37 -9.95 4.01 -2.46
CA VAL A 37 -9.77 3.05 -1.35
C VAL A 37 -11.07 2.82 -0.61
N GLU A 38 -11.83 3.88 -0.29
CA GLU A 38 -13.13 3.79 0.40
C GLU A 38 -14.20 3.10 -0.46
N ALA A 39 -14.25 3.42 -1.76
CA ALA A 39 -15.18 2.76 -2.68
C ALA A 39 -14.87 1.26 -2.81
N CYS A 40 -13.59 0.91 -2.98
CA CYS A 40 -13.16 -0.48 -3.04
C CYS A 40 -13.39 -1.24 -1.74
N GLN A 41 -13.33 -0.55 -0.59
CA GLN A 41 -13.64 -1.15 0.70
C GLN A 41 -15.11 -1.60 0.75
N ALA A 42 -16.03 -0.74 0.31
CA ALA A 42 -17.46 -1.05 0.24
C ALA A 42 -17.74 -2.18 -0.77
N GLU A 43 -17.14 -2.14 -1.96
CA GLU A 43 -17.32 -3.16 -3.00
C GLU A 43 -16.86 -4.56 -2.58
N ASN A 44 -15.80 -4.63 -1.76
CA ASN A 44 -15.25 -5.89 -1.29
C ASN A 44 -15.77 -6.33 0.08
N ASN A 45 -16.75 -5.61 0.64
CA ASN A 45 -17.32 -5.85 1.97
C ASN A 45 -16.24 -5.96 3.06
N VAL A 46 -15.23 -5.10 3.01
CA VAL A 46 -14.14 -5.05 4.00
C VAL A 46 -14.57 -4.18 5.18
N THR A 47 -14.47 -4.73 6.38
CA THR A 47 -14.72 -4.03 7.63
C THR A 47 -13.42 -3.81 8.40
N ASP A 48 -13.48 -3.01 9.46
CA ASP A 48 -12.32 -2.80 10.35
C ASP A 48 -11.76 -4.10 10.94
N ALA A 49 -12.61 -5.13 11.12
CA ALA A 49 -12.20 -6.44 11.62
C ALA A 49 -11.38 -7.23 10.60
N ASP A 50 -11.53 -6.92 9.31
CA ASP A 50 -10.79 -7.58 8.24
C ASP A 50 -9.38 -7.00 8.07
N VAL A 51 -9.13 -5.76 8.53
CA VAL A 51 -7.84 -5.07 8.39
C VAL A 51 -6.76 -5.69 9.27
N TYR A 52 -5.67 -6.13 8.65
CA TYR A 52 -4.47 -6.59 9.36
C TYR A 52 -3.61 -5.42 9.81
N GLY A 53 -3.05 -5.51 11.01
CA GLY A 53 -1.96 -4.63 11.44
C GLY A 53 -0.63 -5.02 10.79
N LEU A 54 0.37 -4.14 10.90
CA LEU A 54 1.73 -4.40 10.37
C LEU A 54 2.35 -5.68 10.97
N GLU A 55 2.17 -5.88 12.28
CA GLU A 55 2.66 -7.06 12.99
C GLU A 55 1.91 -8.33 12.56
N ASP A 56 0.60 -8.24 12.36
CA ASP A 56 -0.21 -9.36 11.88
C ASP A 56 0.28 -9.84 10.51
N MET A 57 0.53 -8.92 9.57
CA MET A 57 1.05 -9.23 8.22
C MET A 57 2.47 -9.85 8.26
N GLY A 58 3.24 -9.55 9.30
CA GLY A 58 4.56 -10.14 9.53
C GLY A 58 4.54 -11.55 10.11
N SER A 59 3.40 -11.94 10.68
CA SER A 59 3.20 -13.22 11.35
C SER A 59 2.65 -14.30 10.41
N ASP A 60 2.30 -15.46 10.96
CA ASP A 60 1.59 -16.54 10.27
C ASP A 60 0.07 -16.35 10.28
N LEU A 61 -0.46 -15.36 11.02
CA LEU A 61 -1.90 -15.12 11.17
C LEU A 61 -2.65 -15.09 9.83
N PRO A 62 -2.17 -14.40 8.76
CA PRO A 62 -2.90 -14.37 7.49
C PRO A 62 -2.94 -15.70 6.74
N THR A 63 -2.07 -16.65 7.10
CA THR A 63 -1.98 -17.99 6.47
C THR A 63 -2.82 -19.04 7.18
N GLN A 64 -3.35 -18.72 8.37
CA GLN A 64 -4.18 -19.62 9.13
C GLN A 64 -5.52 -19.86 8.42
N PRO A 65 -6.04 -21.11 8.37
CA PRO A 65 -7.27 -21.43 7.64
C PRO A 65 -8.49 -20.60 8.05
N GLU A 66 -8.63 -20.27 9.34
CA GLU A 66 -9.69 -19.41 9.86
C GLU A 66 -9.68 -17.98 9.28
N ASN A 67 -8.55 -17.57 8.70
CA ASN A 67 -8.34 -16.24 8.13
C ASN A 67 -8.39 -16.23 6.59
N GLU A 68 -8.68 -17.36 5.92
CA GLU A 68 -8.65 -17.44 4.45
C GLU A 68 -9.59 -16.42 3.78
N GLU A 69 -10.83 -16.29 4.28
CA GLU A 69 -11.78 -15.30 3.75
C GLU A 69 -11.31 -13.86 4.00
N ARG A 70 -10.79 -13.58 5.19
CA ARG A 70 -10.27 -12.27 5.58
C ARG A 70 -9.10 -11.86 4.69
N THR A 71 -8.15 -12.77 4.48
CA THR A 71 -7.00 -12.61 3.58
C THR A 71 -7.46 -12.35 2.15
N ARG A 72 -8.41 -13.14 1.64
CA ARG A 72 -8.97 -12.94 0.29
C ARG A 72 -9.61 -11.56 0.15
N LYS A 73 -10.45 -11.15 1.10
CA LYS A 73 -11.09 -9.82 1.10
C LYS A 73 -10.08 -8.69 1.09
N MET A 74 -9.05 -8.79 1.92
CA MET A 74 -7.95 -7.82 1.96
C MET A 74 -7.24 -7.72 0.61
N GLY A 75 -6.89 -8.87 0.02
CA GLY A 75 -6.28 -8.94 -1.29
C GLY A 75 -7.12 -8.27 -2.37
N CYS A 76 -8.41 -8.58 -2.43
CA CYS A 76 -9.31 -8.02 -3.45
C CYS A 76 -9.55 -6.52 -3.27
N TRP A 77 -9.60 -6.05 -2.02
CA TRP A 77 -9.68 -4.62 -1.73
C TRP A 77 -8.46 -3.85 -2.27
N ILE A 78 -7.24 -4.37 -2.04
CA ILE A 78 -6.02 -3.77 -2.58
C ILE A 78 -6.00 -3.86 -4.11
N ALA A 79 -6.36 -5.00 -4.70
CA ALA A 79 -6.42 -5.17 -6.14
C ALA A 79 -7.34 -4.12 -6.80
N CYS A 80 -8.54 -3.93 -6.24
CA CYS A 80 -9.48 -2.92 -6.69
C CYS A 80 -8.89 -1.50 -6.65
N ALA A 81 -8.24 -1.13 -5.54
CA ALA A 81 -7.64 0.20 -5.41
C ALA A 81 -6.50 0.41 -6.43
N LEU A 82 -5.67 -0.61 -6.66
CA LEU A 82 -4.60 -0.57 -7.65
C LEU A 82 -5.16 -0.42 -9.07
N LYS A 83 -6.23 -1.13 -9.42
CA LYS A 83 -6.88 -1.02 -10.73
C LYS A 83 -7.48 0.36 -10.97
N ARG A 84 -8.21 0.91 -10.01
CA ARG A 84 -8.79 2.27 -10.11
C ARG A 84 -7.75 3.36 -10.32
N GLN A 85 -6.58 3.16 -9.71
CA GLN A 85 -5.46 4.09 -9.84
C GLN A 85 -4.57 3.82 -11.06
N ASN A 86 -4.94 2.87 -11.93
CA ASN A 86 -4.17 2.45 -13.10
C ASN A 86 -2.75 1.94 -12.74
N LEU A 87 -2.62 1.36 -11.55
CA LEU A 87 -1.41 0.72 -11.02
C LEU A 87 -1.41 -0.80 -11.23
N MET A 88 -2.56 -1.36 -11.58
CA MET A 88 -2.75 -2.75 -12.00
C MET A 88 -3.69 -2.78 -13.19
N ASP A 89 -3.42 -3.62 -14.20
CA ASP A 89 -4.32 -3.83 -15.34
C ASP A 89 -5.35 -4.94 -15.06
N GLU A 90 -6.28 -5.15 -16.00
CA GLU A 90 -7.32 -6.18 -15.86
C GLU A 90 -6.76 -7.61 -15.86
N ASP A 91 -5.59 -7.81 -16.47
CA ASP A 91 -4.85 -9.08 -16.49
C ASP A 91 -3.98 -9.28 -15.24
N SER A 92 -4.20 -8.45 -14.21
CA SER A 92 -3.49 -8.51 -12.91
C SER A 92 -2.00 -8.20 -12.99
N ASN A 93 -1.53 -7.55 -14.05
CA ASN A 93 -0.15 -7.08 -14.15
C ASN A 93 0.01 -5.75 -13.43
N ILE A 94 1.06 -5.65 -12.63
CA ILE A 94 1.41 -4.42 -11.92
C ILE A 94 2.08 -3.46 -12.88
N ASN A 95 1.60 -2.21 -12.93
CA ASN A 95 2.21 -1.12 -13.70
C ASN A 95 3.36 -0.50 -12.89
N GLU A 96 4.48 -1.21 -12.85
CA GLU A 96 5.70 -0.81 -12.13
C GLU A 96 6.16 0.63 -12.48
N PRO A 97 6.23 1.06 -13.76
CA PRO A 97 6.56 2.45 -14.09
C PRO A 97 5.64 3.46 -13.43
N GLN A 98 4.33 3.21 -13.42
CA GLN A 98 3.36 4.12 -12.81
C GLN A 98 3.48 4.14 -11.28
N ILE A 99 3.83 3.01 -10.65
CA ILE A 99 4.14 2.96 -9.22
C ILE A 99 5.37 3.82 -8.89
N HIS A 100 6.43 3.78 -9.70
CA HIS A 100 7.59 4.66 -9.50
C HIS A 100 7.23 6.14 -9.65
N VAL A 101 6.40 6.49 -10.63
CA VAL A 101 5.87 7.87 -10.75
C VAL A 101 5.10 8.26 -9.50
N ARG A 102 4.28 7.34 -8.96
CA ARG A 102 3.51 7.58 -7.75
C ARG A 102 4.40 7.82 -6.53
N ILE A 103 5.42 6.98 -6.34
CA ILE A 103 6.39 7.14 -5.26
C ILE A 103 7.12 8.49 -5.38
N ASN A 104 7.51 8.91 -6.58
CA ASN A 104 8.13 10.22 -6.77
C ASN A 104 7.23 11.38 -6.37
N LEU A 105 5.92 11.27 -6.63
CA LEU A 105 4.95 12.32 -6.30
C LEU A 105 4.64 12.38 -4.81
N GLU A 106 4.60 11.23 -4.13
CA GLU A 106 4.26 11.15 -2.70
C GLU A 106 5.47 11.29 -1.78
N TYR A 107 6.62 10.77 -2.20
CA TYR A 107 7.83 10.67 -1.40
C TYR A 107 8.99 11.54 -1.93
N GLY A 108 8.83 12.27 -3.04
CA GLY A 108 9.93 13.00 -3.69
C GLY A 108 10.68 13.99 -2.80
N ASP A 109 10.00 14.54 -1.78
CA ASP A 109 10.58 15.48 -0.81
C ASP A 109 11.01 14.82 0.51
N PHE A 110 10.89 13.48 0.62
CA PHE A 110 11.13 12.73 1.85
C PHE A 110 12.44 11.95 1.77
N PRO A 111 13.22 11.87 2.88
CA PRO A 111 14.49 11.14 2.92
C PRO A 111 14.31 9.63 2.64
N ASP A 112 13.10 9.11 2.83
CA ASP A 112 12.77 7.70 2.67
C ASP A 112 12.46 7.30 1.21
N GLN A 113 12.41 8.24 0.26
CA GLN A 113 12.06 7.95 -1.15
C GLN A 113 12.86 6.77 -1.73
N ALA A 114 14.17 6.77 -1.53
CA ALA A 114 15.06 5.72 -2.02
C ALA A 114 14.73 4.35 -1.39
N ILE A 115 14.33 4.35 -0.12
CA ILE A 115 13.89 3.14 0.61
C ILE A 115 12.57 2.65 0.03
N VAL A 116 11.59 3.54 -0.17
CA VAL A 116 10.27 3.18 -0.74
C VAL A 116 10.43 2.60 -2.15
N HIS A 117 11.25 3.20 -3.01
CA HIS A 117 11.54 2.62 -4.34
C HIS A 117 12.17 1.24 -4.27
N ARG A 118 13.13 1.04 -3.36
CA ARG A 118 13.80 -0.26 -3.16
C ARG A 118 12.80 -1.32 -2.72
N ILE A 119 11.94 -1.00 -1.74
CA ILE A 119 10.89 -1.90 -1.25
C ILE A 119 9.91 -2.22 -2.37
N GLY A 120 9.40 -1.22 -3.09
CA GLY A 120 8.48 -1.40 -4.20
C GLY A 120 9.04 -2.36 -5.26
N SER A 121 10.27 -2.10 -5.73
CA SER A 121 10.94 -2.92 -6.75
C SER A 121 11.13 -4.37 -6.29
N LYS A 122 11.54 -4.56 -5.02
CA LYS A 122 11.71 -5.89 -4.40
C LYS A 122 10.38 -6.65 -4.42
N CYS A 123 9.31 -6.01 -3.92
CA CYS A 123 8.02 -6.68 -3.75
C CYS A 123 7.29 -6.93 -5.07
N MET A 124 7.35 -6.02 -6.04
CA MET A 124 6.80 -6.27 -7.38
C MET A 124 7.48 -7.46 -8.06
N LYS A 125 8.81 -7.60 -7.89
CA LYS A 125 9.54 -8.76 -8.40
C LYS A 125 9.13 -10.06 -7.71
N GLU A 126 8.87 -10.02 -6.41
CA GLU A 126 8.48 -11.19 -5.60
C GLU A 126 7.12 -11.75 -6.02
N VAL A 127 6.16 -10.87 -6.33
CA VAL A 127 4.78 -11.28 -6.66
C VAL A 127 4.51 -11.44 -8.15
N ARG A 128 5.53 -11.26 -8.99
CA ARG A 128 5.38 -11.18 -10.46
C ARG A 128 4.66 -12.39 -11.05
N ASP A 129 4.97 -13.58 -10.54
CA ASP A 129 4.52 -14.84 -11.12
C ASP A 129 3.18 -15.32 -10.53
N ILE A 130 2.61 -14.59 -9.56
CA ILE A 130 1.24 -14.82 -9.07
C ILE A 130 0.26 -14.34 -10.14
N THR A 131 -0.82 -15.07 -10.43
CA THR A 131 -1.77 -14.68 -11.48
C THR A 131 -3.08 -14.14 -10.92
N GLN A 132 -3.53 -14.66 -9.78
CA GLN A 132 -4.78 -14.27 -9.15
C GLN A 132 -4.60 -12.90 -8.47
N GLU A 133 -5.39 -11.90 -8.88
CA GLU A 133 -5.24 -10.48 -8.50
C GLU A 133 -5.25 -10.21 -6.99
N CYS A 134 -6.16 -10.83 -6.26
CA CYS A 134 -6.32 -10.67 -4.82
C CYS A 134 -5.12 -11.29 -4.09
N GLU A 135 -4.71 -12.49 -4.51
CA GLU A 135 -3.53 -13.17 -3.95
C GLU A 135 -2.25 -12.35 -4.21
N LYS A 136 -2.08 -11.86 -5.45
CA LYS A 136 -0.95 -11.01 -5.83
C LYS A 136 -0.91 -9.75 -4.99
N SER A 137 -2.05 -9.06 -4.90
CA SER A 137 -2.16 -7.78 -4.18
C SER A 137 -1.96 -7.94 -2.68
N PHE A 138 -2.47 -9.02 -2.08
CA PHE A 138 -2.21 -9.32 -0.68
C PHE A 138 -0.74 -9.65 -0.44
N SER A 139 -0.13 -10.47 -1.30
CA SER A 139 1.29 -10.82 -1.21
C SER A 139 2.19 -9.59 -1.37
N LEU A 140 1.81 -8.64 -2.22
CA LEU A 140 2.51 -7.37 -2.42
C LEU A 140 2.49 -6.55 -1.12
N LEU A 141 1.31 -6.44 -0.50
CA LEU A 141 1.11 -5.74 0.77
C LEU A 141 1.94 -6.39 1.90
N VAL A 142 1.91 -7.72 2.02
CA VAL A 142 2.68 -8.47 3.01
C VAL A 142 4.19 -8.28 2.81
N CYS A 143 4.68 -8.32 1.57
CA CYS A 143 6.08 -8.06 1.28
C CYS A 143 6.48 -6.65 1.72
N ALA A 144 5.68 -5.64 1.38
CA ALA A 144 5.95 -4.25 1.76
C ALA A 144 5.96 -4.09 3.28
N ALA A 145 4.98 -4.68 3.99
CA ALA A 145 4.90 -4.69 5.44
C ALA A 145 6.16 -5.29 6.08
N LYS A 146 6.58 -6.47 5.63
CA LYS A 146 7.78 -7.16 6.11
C LYS A 146 9.04 -6.32 5.89
N ALA A 147 9.19 -5.75 4.69
CA ALA A 147 10.34 -4.88 4.39
C ALA A 147 10.37 -3.64 5.29
N VAL A 148 9.22 -2.99 5.54
CA VAL A 148 9.14 -1.85 6.48
C VAL A 148 9.53 -2.25 7.90
N MET A 149 9.11 -3.44 8.37
CA MET A 149 9.53 -3.94 9.68
C MET A 149 11.03 -4.21 9.77
N GLU A 150 11.63 -4.76 8.71
CA GLU A 150 13.08 -4.97 8.60
C GLU A 150 13.84 -3.64 8.69
N GLU A 151 13.43 -2.63 7.93
CA GLU A 151 14.03 -1.29 7.96
C GLU A 151 13.88 -0.63 9.34
N ARG A 152 12.69 -0.72 9.95
CA ARG A 152 12.45 -0.20 11.30
C ARG A 152 13.35 -0.86 12.33
N LYS A 153 13.51 -2.18 12.25
CA LYS A 153 14.40 -2.93 13.15
C LYS A 153 15.86 -2.53 12.92
N TYR A 154 16.28 -2.31 11.68
CA TYR A 154 17.63 -1.84 11.38
C TYR A 154 17.91 -0.48 12.04
N LEU A 155 16.99 0.48 11.88
CA LEU A 155 17.10 1.83 12.45
C LEU A 155 17.00 1.89 13.98
N LEU A 156 16.38 0.90 14.63
CA LEU A 156 16.33 0.83 16.10
C LEU A 156 17.58 0.23 16.73
N ASN A 157 18.40 -0.47 15.93
CA ASN A 157 19.60 -1.18 16.40
C ASN A 157 20.92 -0.51 15.96
N HIS A 158 20.84 0.64 15.26
CA HIS A 158 21.98 1.45 14.80
C HIS A 158 21.68 2.93 15.06
#